data_AF-Q17GR5-F1
#
_entry.id   AF-Q17GR5-F1
#
_cell.length_a   1.000
_cell.length_b   1.000
_cell.length_c   1.000
_cell.angle_alpha   90.00
_cell.angle_beta   90.00
_cell.angle_gamma   90.00
#
_symmetry.space_group_name_H-M   'P 1'
#
loop_
_entity.id
_entity.type
_entity.pdbx_description
1 polymer ?
#
loop_
_entity_poly.entity_id
_entity_poly.type
_entity_poly.pdbx_seq_one_letter_code
_entity_poly.pdbx_strand_id
1 'polypeptide(L)'
;MKTGTDGANRLGHGNHQNGNGTKHQNGSGGNGVGTNREVVARWRVPMHGKIYEIEFEHGTASGKRVLWIDKEEIFRRDWMFKLVGEDTFKLDDKRCIIRVDPLPGFKYCYSLFVDGKSYEQFTESQAKALKTWEINLKDNFYRIVLEKNTLNIYVNGKLIEESGEFVDGGTETTFIEDGNRFVLSARTSGNKREGIVHSLEVNGATVGDSASSNSDENGDNGDAQ
;
A
#
# COMPACT_ATOMS: atom_id res chain seq x y z
N MET A 1 -48.24 34.07 -42.67
CA MET A 1 -48.60 33.06 -43.69
C MET A 1 -48.36 31.70 -43.03
N LYS A 2 -49.39 31.04 -42.47
CA LYS A 2 -50.18 29.93 -43.06
C LYS A 2 -49.27 28.85 -43.69
N THR A 3 -49.36 27.54 -43.44
CA THR A 3 -50.26 26.64 -42.66
C THR A 3 -49.80 25.19 -42.89
N GLY A 4 -50.00 24.29 -41.91
CA GLY A 4 -50.41 22.87 -42.07
C GLY A 4 -49.46 21.85 -42.76
N THR A 5 -49.51 20.53 -42.54
CA THR A 5 -50.47 19.63 -41.86
C THR A 5 -49.88 18.21 -41.71
N ASP A 6 -50.17 17.58 -40.57
CA ASP A 6 -50.57 16.19 -40.24
C ASP A 6 -50.28 14.97 -41.14
N GLY A 7 -50.06 13.82 -40.46
CA GLY A 7 -50.38 12.49 -41.02
C GLY A 7 -49.83 11.29 -40.25
N ALA A 8 -50.59 10.75 -39.30
CA ALA A 8 -50.39 9.45 -38.64
C ALA A 8 -51.19 8.33 -39.33
N ASN A 9 -50.69 7.08 -39.39
CA ASN A 9 -51.48 5.87 -39.05
C ASN A 9 -50.77 4.50 -39.10
N ARG A 10 -51.09 3.69 -38.07
CA ARG A 10 -51.49 2.26 -38.01
C ARG A 10 -50.55 1.08 -38.39
N LEU A 11 -50.20 0.34 -37.33
CA LEU A 11 -50.59 -1.05 -36.97
C LEU A 11 -50.85 -2.10 -38.09
N GLY A 12 -50.16 -3.25 -37.95
CA GLY A 12 -50.54 -4.56 -38.50
C GLY A 12 -49.87 -5.71 -37.73
N HIS A 13 -50.68 -6.62 -37.19
CA HIS A 13 -50.31 -7.80 -36.39
C HIS A 13 -49.70 -8.95 -37.20
N GLY A 14 -48.91 -9.79 -36.54
CA GLY A 14 -48.53 -11.13 -37.00
C GLY A 14 -47.94 -11.96 -35.86
N ASN A 15 -48.81 -12.71 -35.17
CA ASN A 15 -48.50 -13.68 -34.13
C ASN A 15 -48.09 -15.02 -34.76
N HIS A 16 -47.05 -15.69 -34.27
CA HIS A 16 -46.86 -17.14 -34.42
C HIS A 16 -46.10 -17.71 -33.21
N GLN A 17 -46.75 -18.67 -32.55
CA GLN A 17 -46.23 -19.49 -31.46
C GLN A 17 -45.49 -20.72 -32.00
N ASN A 18 -44.38 -21.07 -31.36
CA ASN A 18 -43.91 -22.42 -31.01
C ASN A 18 -42.56 -22.19 -30.29
N GLY A 19 -42.20 -22.78 -29.15
CA GLY A 19 -42.65 -24.00 -28.51
C GLY A 19 -41.39 -24.75 -28.06
N ASN A 20 -41.17 -24.76 -26.74
CA ASN A 20 -40.40 -25.73 -25.95
C ASN A 20 -38.85 -25.69 -25.93
N GLY A 21 -38.28 -25.76 -24.71
CA GLY A 21 -36.86 -26.08 -24.52
C GLY A 21 -36.18 -25.44 -23.30
N THR A 22 -36.56 -25.83 -22.09
CA THR A 22 -35.77 -25.60 -20.86
C THR A 22 -34.37 -26.20 -20.98
N LYS A 23 -33.33 -25.39 -20.74
CA LYS A 23 -32.06 -25.85 -20.17
C LYS A 23 -31.42 -24.74 -19.34
N HIS A 24 -31.52 -24.88 -18.03
CA HIS A 24 -30.68 -24.19 -17.07
C HIS A 24 -29.23 -24.57 -17.31
N GLN A 25 -28.37 -23.59 -17.57
CA GLN A 25 -26.96 -23.65 -17.20
C GLN A 25 -26.62 -22.35 -16.47
N ASN A 26 -26.41 -22.49 -15.16
CA ASN A 26 -25.78 -21.49 -14.31
C ASN A 26 -24.35 -21.27 -14.79
N GLY A 27 -24.12 -20.18 -15.50
CA GLY A 27 -22.81 -19.57 -15.68
C GLY A 27 -22.83 -18.23 -14.97
N SER A 28 -22.57 -18.21 -13.67
CA SER A 28 -22.30 -16.99 -12.91
C SER A 28 -20.93 -16.45 -13.32
N GLY A 29 -20.86 -15.89 -14.53
CA GLY A 29 -19.76 -15.05 -14.96
C GLY A 29 -19.86 -13.73 -14.19
N GLY A 30 -19.20 -13.68 -13.04
CA GLY A 30 -18.95 -12.41 -12.38
C GLY A 30 -18.24 -11.51 -13.37
N ASN A 31 -18.91 -10.43 -13.78
CA ASN A 31 -18.28 -9.31 -14.47
C ASN A 31 -17.30 -8.65 -13.49
N GLY A 32 -16.12 -9.25 -13.34
CA GLY A 32 -14.95 -8.49 -12.98
C GLY A 32 -14.69 -7.56 -14.15
N VAL A 33 -15.15 -6.32 -14.05
CA VAL A 33 -14.58 -5.23 -14.85
C VAL A 33 -13.15 -5.08 -14.34
N GLY A 34 -12.27 -5.94 -14.83
CA GLY A 34 -10.84 -5.73 -14.76
C GLY A 34 -10.56 -4.53 -15.61
N THR A 35 -10.62 -3.34 -15.00
CA THR A 35 -9.96 -2.17 -15.59
C THR A 35 -8.51 -2.59 -15.75
N ASN A 36 -8.07 -2.86 -16.98
CA ASN A 36 -6.68 -3.16 -17.26
C ASN A 36 -5.90 -1.86 -16.97
N ARG A 37 -5.35 -1.75 -15.76
CA ARG A 37 -4.58 -0.60 -15.30
C ARG A 37 -3.16 -0.77 -15.82
N GLU A 38 -2.65 0.22 -16.54
CA GLU A 38 -1.30 0.18 -17.09
C GLU A 38 -0.30 0.67 -16.03
N VAL A 39 -0.18 -0.10 -14.95
CA VAL A 39 0.73 0.23 -13.84
C VAL A 39 2.16 0.01 -14.31
N VAL A 40 2.92 1.09 -14.39
CA VAL A 40 4.32 1.11 -14.85
C VAL A 40 5.32 1.12 -13.69
N ALA A 41 4.87 1.48 -12.49
CA ALA A 41 5.71 1.49 -11.30
C ALA A 41 4.90 1.18 -10.03
N ARG A 42 5.55 0.48 -9.10
CA ARG A 42 5.00 0.14 -7.79
C ARG A 42 6.05 0.33 -6.71
N TRP A 43 5.66 0.86 -5.56
CA TRP A 43 6.51 0.98 -4.38
C TRP A 43 5.77 0.50 -3.12
N ARG A 44 6.49 -0.16 -2.21
CA ARG A 44 5.98 -0.56 -0.90
C ARG A 44 6.71 0.25 0.17
N VAL A 45 6.08 1.32 0.66
CA VAL A 45 6.72 2.30 1.54
C VAL A 45 6.41 1.96 3.01
N PRO A 46 7.40 1.50 3.81
CA PRO A 46 7.19 1.30 5.23
C PRO A 46 7.15 2.66 5.95
N MET A 47 6.08 2.94 6.68
CA MET A 47 5.94 4.18 7.46
C MET A 47 4.93 4.00 8.59
N HIS A 48 5.21 4.52 9.78
CA HIS A 48 4.31 4.48 10.95
C HIS A 48 3.77 3.07 11.25
N GLY A 49 4.62 2.06 11.07
CA GLY A 49 4.28 0.65 11.27
C GLY A 49 3.37 0.02 10.21
N LYS A 50 2.94 0.78 9.20
CA LYS A 50 2.24 0.30 8.00
C LYS A 50 3.20 0.14 6.83
N ILE A 51 2.73 -0.58 5.81
CA ILE A 51 3.36 -0.61 4.50
C ILE A 51 2.33 -0.08 3.50
N TYR A 52 2.58 1.09 2.94
CA TYR A 52 1.74 1.70 1.92
C TYR A 52 2.09 1.14 0.55
N GLU A 53 1.09 0.73 -0.21
CA GLU A 53 1.25 0.30 -1.60
C GLU A 53 0.95 1.47 -2.55
N ILE A 54 1.98 1.97 -3.23
CA ILE A 54 1.88 3.06 -4.18
C ILE A 54 1.96 2.50 -5.59
N GLU A 55 0.95 2.75 -6.42
CA GLU A 55 0.92 2.34 -7.82
C GLU A 55 0.85 3.57 -8.73
N PHE A 56 1.63 3.58 -9.81
CA PHE A 56 1.65 4.67 -10.78
C PHE A 56 1.43 4.15 -12.20
N GLU A 57 0.49 4.78 -12.90
CA GLU A 57 0.22 4.57 -14.32
C GLU A 57 0.73 5.77 -15.13
N HIS A 58 1.35 5.50 -16.27
CA HIS A 58 1.84 6.52 -17.18
C HIS A 58 1.60 6.13 -18.64
N GLY A 59 0.67 6.82 -19.31
CA GLY A 59 0.39 6.62 -20.73
C GLY A 59 1.34 7.45 -21.59
N THR A 60 2.27 6.80 -22.28
CA THR A 60 3.32 7.47 -23.07
C THR A 60 2.81 8.14 -24.36
N ALA A 61 1.64 7.75 -24.85
CA ALA A 61 0.99 8.36 -26.02
C ALA A 61 0.20 9.64 -25.69
N SER A 62 -0.46 9.68 -24.52
CA SER A 62 -1.33 10.79 -24.11
C SER A 62 -0.74 11.67 -23.00
N GLY A 63 0.36 11.24 -22.38
CA GLY A 63 0.87 11.80 -21.13
C GLY A 63 -0.05 11.55 -19.93
N LYS A 64 -0.97 10.58 -20.02
CA LYS A 64 -1.85 10.22 -18.91
C LYS A 64 -1.03 9.83 -17.68
N ARG A 65 -1.43 10.29 -16.49
CA ARG A 65 -0.83 9.90 -15.22
C ARG A 65 -1.91 9.61 -14.19
N VAL A 66 -1.78 8.50 -13.48
CA VAL A 66 -2.69 8.15 -12.39
C VAL A 66 -1.89 7.58 -11.23
N LEU A 67 -2.19 8.04 -10.02
CA LEU A 67 -1.54 7.59 -8.80
C LEU A 67 -2.58 6.95 -7.89
N TRP A 68 -2.27 5.77 -7.35
CA TRP A 68 -3.02 5.14 -6.29
C TRP A 68 -2.15 4.90 -5.06
N ILE A 69 -2.75 5.01 -3.89
CA ILE A 69 -2.20 4.56 -2.61
C ILE A 69 -3.21 3.62 -1.97
N ASP A 70 -2.79 2.40 -1.64
CA ASP A 70 -3.66 1.36 -1.04
C ASP A 70 -4.97 1.17 -1.82
N LYS A 71 -4.88 1.22 -3.17
CA LYS A 71 -5.97 1.12 -4.15
C LYS A 71 -6.91 2.33 -4.22
N GLU A 72 -6.73 3.34 -3.38
CA GLU A 72 -7.43 4.62 -3.46
C GLU A 72 -6.75 5.54 -4.49
N GLU A 73 -7.51 6.11 -5.41
CA GLU A 73 -6.99 7.04 -6.41
C GLU A 73 -6.69 8.39 -5.78
N ILE A 74 -5.42 8.79 -5.80
CA ILE A 74 -4.96 10.06 -5.23
C ILE A 74 -5.09 11.19 -6.24
N PHE A 75 -4.73 10.93 -7.49
CA PHE A 75 -4.97 11.85 -8.59
C PHE A 75 -5.06 11.11 -9.93
N ARG A 76 -5.68 11.80 -10.89
CA ARG A 76 -5.72 11.44 -12.30
C ARG A 76 -5.52 12.65 -13.18
N ARG A 77 -4.70 12.49 -14.22
CA ARG A 77 -4.56 13.42 -15.34
C ARG A 77 -4.68 12.60 -16.61
N ASP A 78 -5.77 12.76 -17.34
CA ASP A 78 -6.01 11.93 -18.54
C ASP A 78 -5.17 12.34 -19.75
N TRP A 79 -4.62 13.57 -19.73
CA TRP A 79 -3.80 14.08 -20.83
C TRP A 79 -2.75 15.09 -20.36
N MET A 80 -1.52 14.95 -20.84
CA MET A 80 -0.43 15.90 -20.62
C MET A 80 0.49 15.98 -21.85
N PHE A 81 0.90 17.19 -22.22
CA PHE A 81 1.87 17.38 -23.31
C PHE A 81 3.29 16.91 -22.93
N LYS A 82 3.67 17.02 -21.66
CA LYS A 82 5.00 16.62 -21.16
C LYS A 82 4.94 15.21 -20.58
N LEU A 83 5.80 14.33 -21.09
CA LEU A 83 5.92 12.94 -20.63
C LEU A 83 6.89 12.80 -19.44
N VAL A 84 7.85 13.71 -19.31
CA VAL A 84 8.83 13.73 -18.21
C VAL A 84 8.49 14.82 -17.19
N GLY A 85 9.02 14.68 -15.97
CA GLY A 85 8.85 15.66 -14.90
C GLY A 85 8.37 15.02 -13.61
N GLU A 86 7.84 15.85 -12.70
CA GLU A 86 7.56 15.47 -11.32
C GLU A 86 6.08 15.62 -10.97
N ASP A 87 5.60 14.70 -10.14
CA ASP A 87 4.31 14.75 -9.48
C ASP A 87 4.51 14.72 -7.97
N THR A 88 4.09 15.81 -7.31
CA THR A 88 4.13 15.90 -5.86
C THR A 88 2.80 15.46 -5.26
N PHE A 89 2.87 14.65 -4.22
CA PHE A 89 1.72 14.21 -3.41
C PHE A 89 2.12 14.12 -1.93
N LYS A 90 1.17 13.76 -1.07
CA LYS A 90 1.44 13.48 0.34
C LYS A 90 1.14 12.02 0.65
N LEU A 91 1.98 11.45 1.51
CA LEU A 91 1.72 10.19 2.21
C LEU A 91 1.71 10.54 3.70
N ASP A 92 0.52 10.56 4.31
CA ASP A 92 0.28 11.17 5.62
C ASP A 92 0.91 12.58 5.75
N ASP A 93 1.85 12.75 6.68
CA ASP A 93 2.58 13.98 6.97
C ASP A 93 3.78 14.22 6.05
N LYS A 94 4.15 13.25 5.21
CA LYS A 94 5.35 13.29 4.37
C LYS A 94 5.07 13.81 2.97
N ARG A 95 5.96 14.67 2.48
CA ARG A 95 5.97 15.10 1.07
C ARG A 95 6.62 14.04 0.20
N CYS A 96 5.91 13.60 -0.83
CA CYS A 96 6.40 12.61 -1.78
C CYS A 96 6.47 13.19 -3.19
N ILE A 97 7.40 12.68 -4.00
CA ILE A 97 7.56 13.04 -5.40
C ILE A 97 7.73 11.77 -6.22
N ILE A 98 6.89 11.57 -7.23
CA ILE A 98 7.20 10.66 -8.33
C ILE A 98 7.87 11.46 -9.43
N ARG A 99 9.06 11.03 -9.83
CA ARG A 99 9.80 11.60 -10.96
C ARG A 99 9.78 10.63 -12.12
N VAL A 100 9.48 11.16 -13.30
CA VAL A 100 9.57 10.48 -14.59
C VAL A 100 10.73 11.07 -15.37
N ASP A 101 11.78 10.27 -15.57
CA ASP A 101 12.97 10.65 -16.31
C ASP A 101 13.05 9.87 -17.65
N PRO A 102 13.59 10.48 -18.72
CA PRO A 102 13.73 9.80 -20.00
C PRO A 102 14.90 8.80 -19.96
N LEU A 103 14.73 7.67 -20.64
CA LEU A 103 15.78 6.71 -20.95
C LEU A 103 16.00 6.60 -22.47
N PRO A 104 17.17 6.11 -22.93
CA PRO A 104 17.39 5.80 -24.34
C PRO A 104 16.32 4.87 -24.92
N GLY A 105 16.00 5.03 -26.20
CA GLY A 105 15.04 4.17 -26.90
C GLY A 105 13.57 4.46 -26.58
N PHE A 106 13.20 5.71 -26.29
CA PHE A 106 11.83 6.13 -25.96
C PHE A 106 11.25 5.43 -24.72
N LYS A 107 12.12 4.99 -23.81
CA LYS A 107 11.76 4.42 -22.50
C LYS A 107 11.77 5.49 -21.42
N TYR A 108 11.24 5.17 -20.25
CA TYR A 108 11.20 6.04 -19.08
C TYR A 108 11.59 5.27 -17.83
N CYS A 109 12.21 5.95 -16.87
CA CYS A 109 12.35 5.44 -15.51
C CYS A 109 11.50 6.24 -14.53
N TYR A 110 11.12 5.56 -13.46
CA TYR A 110 10.22 6.06 -12.45
C TYR A 110 10.93 5.99 -11.11
N SER A 111 11.02 7.11 -10.42
CA SER A 111 11.64 7.19 -9.09
C SER A 111 10.67 7.81 -8.10
N LEU A 112 10.62 7.24 -6.90
CA LEU A 112 9.88 7.81 -5.79
C LEU A 112 10.86 8.45 -4.81
N PHE A 113 10.52 9.65 -4.36
CA PHE A 113 11.19 10.34 -3.26
C PHE A 113 10.22 10.56 -2.12
N VAL A 114 10.66 10.31 -0.89
CA VAL A 114 9.89 10.51 0.34
C VAL A 114 10.70 11.41 1.27
N ASP A 115 10.14 12.57 1.59
CA ASP A 115 10.77 13.58 2.46
C ASP A 115 12.20 13.96 2.02
N GLY A 116 12.37 14.09 0.69
CA GLY A 116 13.65 14.45 0.07
C GLY A 116 14.66 13.31 -0.10
N LYS A 117 14.36 12.09 0.37
CA LYS A 117 15.20 10.89 0.17
C LYS A 117 14.68 10.05 -0.97
N SER A 118 15.55 9.35 -1.70
CA SER A 118 15.08 8.32 -2.66
C SER A 118 14.33 7.21 -1.91
N TYR A 119 13.50 6.45 -2.63
CA TYR A 119 12.80 5.29 -2.07
C TYR A 119 13.74 4.31 -1.37
N GLU A 120 14.90 4.01 -1.97
CA GLU A 120 15.88 3.10 -1.36
C GLU A 120 16.45 3.68 -0.06
N GLN A 121 16.87 4.95 -0.10
CA GLN A 121 17.41 5.64 1.08
C GLN A 121 16.39 5.76 2.20
N PHE A 122 15.14 6.06 1.86
CA PHE A 122 14.05 6.16 2.82
C PHE A 122 13.80 4.80 3.46
N THR A 123 13.64 3.75 2.66
CA THR A 123 13.38 2.38 3.13
C THR A 123 14.50 1.87 4.02
N GLU A 124 15.76 2.09 3.65
CA GLU A 124 16.91 1.73 4.48
C GLU A 124 16.90 2.50 5.82
N SER A 125 16.54 3.78 5.80
CA SER A 125 16.45 4.58 7.02
C SER A 125 15.31 4.11 7.94
N GLN A 126 14.18 3.71 7.36
CA GLN A 126 13.05 3.14 8.11
C GLN A 126 13.42 1.78 8.72
N ALA A 127 14.12 0.91 7.98
CA ALA A 127 14.58 -0.38 8.50
C ALA A 127 15.50 -0.24 9.72
N LYS A 128 16.28 0.84 9.80
CA LYS A 128 17.13 1.15 10.96
C LYS A 128 16.33 1.77 12.11
N ALA A 129 15.41 2.68 11.80
CA ALA A 129 14.64 3.44 12.77
C ALA A 129 13.52 2.62 13.43
N LEU A 130 12.98 1.61 12.74
CA LEU A 130 11.89 0.79 13.23
C LEU A 130 12.41 -0.52 13.83
N LYS A 131 11.77 -0.98 14.90
CA LYS A 131 11.82 -2.37 15.38
C LYS A 131 10.42 -2.93 15.24
N THR A 132 10.29 -4.06 14.55
CA THR A 132 9.00 -4.69 14.26
C THR A 132 8.95 -6.07 14.89
N TRP A 133 7.80 -6.43 15.44
CA TRP A 133 7.44 -7.79 15.82
C TRP A 133 6.14 -8.17 15.12
N GLU A 134 6.13 -9.36 14.53
CA GLU A 134 4.95 -9.94 13.88
C GLU A 134 4.56 -11.21 14.63
N ILE A 135 3.33 -11.24 15.13
CA ILE A 135 2.88 -12.26 16.08
C ILE A 135 1.55 -12.81 15.58
N ASN A 136 1.48 -14.14 15.45
CA ASN A 136 0.22 -14.84 15.23
C ASN A 136 -0.25 -15.41 16.56
N LEU A 137 -1.40 -14.95 17.07
CA LEU A 137 -2.04 -15.48 18.28
C LEU A 137 -3.43 -15.98 17.91
N LYS A 138 -3.62 -17.31 17.96
CA LYS A 138 -4.87 -17.96 17.52
C LYS A 138 -5.21 -17.55 16.08
N ASP A 139 -6.32 -16.84 15.88
CA ASP A 139 -6.83 -16.38 14.60
C ASP A 139 -6.45 -14.92 14.27
N ASN A 140 -5.69 -14.25 15.15
CA ASN A 140 -5.32 -12.85 15.00
C ASN A 140 -3.84 -12.69 14.66
N PHE A 141 -3.57 -11.72 13.78
CA PHE A 141 -2.22 -11.25 13.46
C PHE A 141 -1.98 -9.87 14.07
N TYR A 142 -0.85 -9.72 14.74
CA TYR A 142 -0.40 -8.46 15.33
C TYR A 142 0.94 -8.05 14.72
N ARG A 143 0.98 -6.84 14.19
CA ARG A 143 2.20 -6.14 13.81
C ARG A 143 2.47 -5.02 14.80
N ILE A 144 3.41 -5.25 15.70
CA ILE A 144 3.84 -4.28 16.71
C ILE A 144 5.10 -3.59 16.19
N VAL A 145 5.09 -2.26 16.13
CA VAL A 145 6.21 -1.49 15.63
C VAL A 145 6.59 -0.42 16.64
N LEU A 146 7.87 -0.41 17.02
CA LEU A 146 8.49 0.65 17.79
C LEU A 146 9.34 1.52 16.88
N GLU A 147 9.05 2.81 16.84
CA GLU A 147 9.91 3.81 16.23
C GLU A 147 10.94 4.29 17.26
N LYS A 148 12.21 3.88 17.09
CA LYS A 148 13.26 4.05 18.11
C LYS A 148 13.57 5.52 18.44
N ASN A 149 13.33 6.43 17.51
CA ASN A 149 13.68 7.84 17.66
C ASN A 149 12.63 8.61 18.48
N THR A 150 11.35 8.34 18.22
CA THR A 150 10.21 8.99 18.87
C THR A 150 9.70 8.21 20.07
N LEU A 151 10.05 6.91 20.15
CA LEU A 151 9.50 5.90 21.05
C LEU A 151 8.01 5.64 20.83
N ASN A 152 7.46 6.09 19.70
CA ASN A 152 6.07 5.79 19.33
C ASN A 152 5.90 4.29 19.09
N ILE A 153 4.81 3.74 19.62
CA ILE A 153 4.42 2.34 19.43
C ILE A 153 3.18 2.31 18.54
N TYR A 154 3.23 1.46 17.51
CA TYR A 154 2.13 1.21 16.61
C TYR A 154 1.67 -0.24 16.72
N VAL A 155 0.36 -0.44 16.85
CA VAL A 155 -0.29 -1.74 16.83
C VAL A 155 -1.14 -1.81 15.57
N ASN A 156 -0.79 -2.72 14.66
CA ASN A 156 -1.47 -2.86 13.36
C ASN A 156 -1.56 -1.52 12.59
N GLY A 157 -0.49 -0.73 12.68
CA GLY A 157 -0.38 0.59 12.04
C GLY A 157 -1.10 1.73 12.75
N LYS A 158 -1.71 1.50 13.92
CA LYS A 158 -2.33 2.57 14.71
C LYS A 158 -1.41 2.94 15.85
N LEU A 159 -1.13 4.23 16.00
CA LEU A 159 -0.41 4.76 17.16
C LEU A 159 -1.22 4.46 18.42
N ILE A 160 -0.55 3.93 19.46
CA ILE A 160 -1.15 3.79 20.79
C ILE A 160 -0.63 4.90 21.71
N GLU A 161 -1.49 5.39 22.58
CA GLU A 161 -1.18 6.45 23.55
C GLU A 161 -0.84 5.85 24.91
N GLU A 162 0.26 5.10 24.99
CA GLU A 162 0.68 4.43 26.23
C GLU A 162 2.01 5.01 26.71
N SER A 163 2.07 5.32 28.01
CA SER A 163 3.27 5.87 28.64
C SER A 163 4.13 4.76 29.22
N GLY A 164 5.44 4.79 28.94
CA GLY A 164 6.39 3.89 29.56
C GLY A 164 6.59 4.17 31.04
N GLU A 165 6.67 3.11 31.85
CA GLU A 165 7.04 3.15 33.26
C GLU A 165 8.54 2.87 33.41
N PHE A 166 9.21 3.65 34.27
CA PHE A 166 10.60 3.38 34.62
C PHE A 166 10.69 2.21 35.59
N VAL A 167 11.47 1.21 35.21
CA VAL A 167 11.74 0.02 36.02
C VAL A 167 13.24 -0.16 36.22
N ASP A 168 13.64 -1.12 37.05
CA ASP A 168 15.07 -1.41 37.20
C ASP A 168 15.68 -1.87 35.86
N GLY A 169 16.74 -1.18 35.44
CA GLY A 169 17.44 -1.45 34.19
C GLY A 169 16.81 -0.88 32.90
N GLY A 170 15.71 -0.12 32.96
CA GLY A 170 15.17 0.57 31.78
C GLY A 170 13.71 1.01 31.86
N THR A 171 12.96 0.77 30.79
CA THR A 171 11.56 1.21 30.66
C THR A 171 10.69 0.06 30.17
N GLU A 172 9.46 -0.02 30.68
CA GLU A 172 8.42 -0.92 30.20
C GLU A 172 7.21 -0.15 29.72
N THR A 173 6.64 -0.52 28.58
CA THR A 173 5.34 -0.02 28.13
C THR A 173 4.40 -1.20 28.01
N THR A 174 3.34 -1.20 28.81
CA THR A 174 2.34 -2.27 28.83
C THR A 174 1.08 -1.81 28.11
N PHE A 175 0.52 -2.66 27.25
CA PHE A 175 -0.76 -2.39 26.60
C PHE A 175 -1.56 -3.68 26.39
N ILE A 176 -2.88 -3.54 26.23
CA ILE A 176 -3.81 -4.65 26.01
C ILE A 176 -4.44 -4.52 24.63
N GLU A 177 -4.34 -5.56 23.80
CA GLU A 177 -5.04 -5.65 22.51
C GLU A 177 -5.75 -7.01 22.42
N ASP A 178 -7.05 -7.01 22.13
CA ASP A 178 -7.91 -8.20 22.09
C ASP A 178 -7.79 -9.13 23.31
N GLY A 179 -7.59 -8.55 24.49
CA GLY A 179 -7.43 -9.30 25.74
C GLY A 179 -6.06 -9.96 25.94
N ASN A 180 -5.10 -9.73 25.03
CA ASN A 180 -3.72 -10.14 25.20
C ASN A 180 -2.91 -8.99 25.83
N ARG A 181 -2.07 -9.31 26.82
CA ARG A 181 -1.17 -8.36 27.44
C ARG A 181 0.17 -8.35 26.69
N PHE A 182 0.54 -7.18 26.19
CA PHE A 182 1.83 -6.93 25.56
C PHE A 182 2.69 -6.09 26.50
N VAL A 183 3.97 -6.44 26.62
CA VAL A 183 4.97 -5.67 27.37
C VAL A 183 6.16 -5.41 26.47
N LEU A 184 6.33 -4.15 26.09
CA LEU A 184 7.52 -3.71 25.38
C LEU A 184 8.56 -3.28 26.42
N SER A 185 9.75 -3.86 26.34
CA SER A 185 10.87 -3.56 27.25
C SER A 185 12.02 -2.92 26.50
N ALA A 186 12.52 -1.80 27.00
CA ALA A 186 13.78 -1.21 26.62
C ALA A 186 14.77 -1.41 27.76
N ARG A 187 15.93 -2.05 27.49
CA ARG A 187 16.97 -2.32 28.48
C ARG A 187 18.34 -1.92 27.95
N THR A 188 19.20 -1.38 28.82
CA THR A 188 20.60 -1.18 28.44
C THR A 188 21.29 -2.53 28.25
N SER A 189 21.98 -2.72 27.13
CA SER A 189 22.80 -3.93 26.91
C SER A 189 24.02 -3.98 27.83
N GLY A 190 24.40 -2.87 28.46
CA GLY A 190 25.70 -2.71 29.13
C GLY A 190 26.89 -2.65 28.17
N ASN A 191 26.67 -2.89 26.87
CA ASN A 191 27.65 -2.85 25.81
C ASN A 191 27.49 -1.57 24.99
N LYS A 192 28.53 -0.72 24.98
CA LYS A 192 28.52 0.56 24.26
C LYS A 192 28.23 0.42 22.76
N ARG A 193 28.51 -0.74 22.15
CA ARG A 193 28.24 -0.98 20.72
C ARG A 193 26.81 -1.39 20.41
N GLU A 194 26.15 -2.11 21.31
CA GLU A 194 24.78 -2.62 21.10
C GLU A 194 23.71 -1.61 21.57
N GLY A 195 24.05 -0.76 22.55
CA GLY A 195 23.15 0.29 23.01
C GLY A 195 21.93 -0.28 23.75
N ILE A 196 20.74 0.23 23.43
CA ILE A 196 19.49 -0.19 24.06
C ILE A 196 18.91 -1.38 23.28
N VAL A 197 18.64 -2.48 23.97
CA VAL A 197 17.94 -3.64 23.43
C VAL A 197 16.45 -3.47 23.65
N HIS A 198 15.66 -3.83 22.64
CA HIS A 198 14.20 -3.77 22.70
C HIS A 198 13.66 -5.18 22.55
N SER A 199 12.79 -5.58 23.47
CA SER A 199 12.12 -6.88 23.46
C SER A 199 10.61 -6.70 23.65
N LEU A 200 9.87 -7.70 23.20
CA LEU A 200 8.42 -7.76 23.35
C LEU A 200 8.04 -9.07 24.04
N GLU A 201 7.19 -8.98 25.05
CA GLU A 201 6.55 -10.11 25.70
C GLU A 201 5.04 -10.08 25.42
N VAL A 202 4.45 -11.25 25.19
CA VAL A 202 3.01 -11.44 25.05
C VAL A 202 2.56 -12.48 26.08
N ASN A 203 1.64 -12.09 26.97
CA ASN A 203 1.05 -12.98 27.98
C ASN A 203 2.12 -13.74 28.81
N GLY A 204 3.26 -13.13 29.13
CA GLY A 204 4.35 -13.78 29.88
C GLY A 204 5.41 -14.48 29.02
N ALA A 205 5.27 -14.51 27.69
CA ALA A 205 6.20 -15.18 26.78
C ALA A 205 6.91 -14.20 25.83
N THR A 206 8.24 -14.26 25.78
CA THR A 206 9.05 -13.42 24.89
C THR A 206 8.83 -13.77 23.41
N VAL A 207 8.66 -12.74 22.59
CA VAL A 207 8.57 -12.85 21.13
C VAL A 207 9.98 -12.82 20.53
N GLY A 208 10.29 -13.82 19.69
CA GLY A 208 11.53 -13.85 18.93
C GLY A 208 11.62 -12.71 17.92
N ASP A 209 12.83 -12.25 17.62
CA ASP A 209 13.04 -11.25 16.57
C ASP A 209 12.56 -11.80 15.23
N SER A 210 11.66 -11.07 14.56
CA SER A 210 11.35 -11.32 13.15
C SER A 210 12.54 -10.87 12.31
N ALA A 211 13.61 -11.65 12.30
CA ALA A 211 14.69 -11.49 11.35
C ALA A 211 14.12 -11.83 9.97
N SER A 212 14.02 -10.81 9.11
CA SER A 212 13.67 -10.93 7.71
C SER A 212 14.54 -12.01 7.05
N SER A 213 13.94 -13.17 6.78
CA SER A 213 14.52 -14.18 5.90
C SER A 213 14.45 -13.65 4.46
N ASN A 214 15.46 -12.91 4.04
CA ASN A 214 15.74 -12.75 2.62
C ASN A 214 16.32 -14.09 2.13
N SER A 215 15.45 -14.95 1.60
CA SER A 215 15.88 -15.93 0.62
C SER A 215 16.17 -15.18 -0.67
N ASP A 216 17.45 -15.14 -1.05
CA ASP A 216 17.91 -14.71 -2.36
C ASP A 216 17.27 -15.60 -3.44
N GLU A 217 16.20 -15.10 -4.07
CA GLU A 217 15.78 -15.58 -5.38
C GLU A 217 16.18 -14.55 -6.42
N ASN A 218 17.22 -14.89 -7.18
CA ASN A 218 17.59 -14.26 -8.44
C ASN A 218 16.37 -14.26 -9.38
N GLY A 219 15.73 -13.10 -9.51
CA GLY A 219 14.68 -12.83 -10.48
C GLY A 219 15.22 -11.98 -11.63
N ASP A 220 15.44 -12.65 -12.76
CA ASP A 220 15.69 -12.14 -14.10
C ASP A 220 14.85 -10.90 -14.46
N ASN A 221 15.51 -9.78 -14.78
CA ASN A 221 14.86 -8.58 -15.28
C ASN A 221 14.54 -8.75 -16.76
N GLY A 222 13.30 -9.12 -17.05
CA GLY A 222 12.74 -9.05 -18.40
C GLY A 222 12.56 -7.61 -18.86
N ASP A 223 13.23 -7.25 -19.94
CA ASP A 223 12.99 -6.03 -20.72
C ASP A 223 11.54 -6.01 -21.23
N ALA A 224 10.76 -5.00 -20.86
CA ALA A 224 9.55 -4.64 -21.59
C ALA A 224 9.94 -3.82 -22.83
N GLN A 225 9.41 -4.24 -23.98
CA GLN A 225 9.44 -3.54 -25.27
C GLN A 225 8.39 -2.45 -25.33
#